data_AF-A0A0F9ERP2-F1
#
_entry.id   AF-A0A0F9ERP2-F1
#
_cell.length_a   1.000
_cell.length_b   1.000
_cell.length_c   1.000
_cell.angle_alpha   90.00
_cell.angle_beta   90.00
_cell.angle_gamma   90.00
#
_symmetry.space_group_name_H-M   'P 1'
#
loop_
_entity.id
_entity.type
_entity.pdbx_description
1 polymer ?
#
loop_
_entity_poly.entity_id
_entity_poly.type
_entity_poly.pdbx_seq_one_letter_code
_entity_poly.pdbx_strand_id
1 'polypeptide(L)'
;EVKTKMGALNRLMGSPKEIDIDGNKILLHPIKVKDMAKVSNENPTPEEALAMARNIIKLSIEDTNNEEIDELPLKTYLKILDEVYKLNGFENEKAGRIKAAVAARQKQ
;
A
#
# COMPACT_ATOMS: atom_id res chain seq x y z
N GLU A 1 -21.08 -3.49 30.94
CA GLU A 1 -20.20 -3.89 29.82
C GLU A 1 -20.76 -3.33 28.51
N VAL A 2 -20.05 -2.41 27.86
CA VAL A 2 -20.50 -1.86 26.58
C VAL A 2 -19.98 -2.76 25.46
N LYS A 3 -20.82 -3.71 25.01
CA LYS A 3 -20.62 -4.38 23.72
C LYS A 3 -20.88 -3.33 22.62
N THR A 4 -19.86 -2.59 22.24
CA THR A 4 -19.86 -1.79 21.01
C THR A 4 -20.09 -2.74 19.84
N LYS A 5 -21.35 -2.89 19.44
CA LYS A 5 -21.71 -3.53 18.17
C LYS A 5 -20.92 -2.81 17.07
N MET A 6 -19.89 -3.47 16.53
CA MET A 6 -19.16 -2.95 15.38
C MET A 6 -20.20 -2.63 14.29
N GLY A 7 -20.35 -1.35 13.98
CA GLY A 7 -21.36 -0.87 13.04
C GLY A 7 -21.21 -1.53 11.67
N ALA A 8 -22.28 -1.59 10.87
CA ALA A 8 -22.23 -2.17 9.53
C ALA A 8 -21.13 -1.55 8.65
N LEU A 9 -20.80 -0.27 8.88
CA LEU A 9 -19.69 0.43 8.25
C LEU A 9 -18.31 -0.10 8.67
N ASN A 10 -18.10 -0.51 9.93
CA ASN A 10 -16.84 -1.11 10.36
C ASN A 10 -16.58 -2.48 9.70
N ARG A 11 -17.62 -3.21 9.30
CA ARG A 11 -17.49 -4.43 8.49
C ARG A 11 -17.12 -4.14 7.04
N LEU A 12 -17.39 -2.92 6.57
CA LEU A 12 -17.15 -2.47 5.20
C LEU A 12 -15.76 -1.81 5.04
N MET A 13 -15.20 -1.21 6.10
CA MET A 13 -14.02 -0.34 6.04
C MET A 13 -12.67 -1.03 5.79
N GLY A 14 -12.65 -2.35 5.55
CA GLY A 14 -11.42 -3.13 5.58
C GLY A 14 -10.85 -3.19 7.00
N SER A 15 -10.50 -4.38 7.47
CA SER A 15 -9.83 -4.50 8.78
C SER A 15 -8.32 -4.38 8.59
N PRO A 16 -7.58 -3.77 9.53
CA PRO A 16 -6.14 -3.86 9.53
C PRO A 16 -5.69 -5.32 9.39
N LYS A 17 -4.67 -5.55 8.57
CA LYS A 17 -4.17 -6.88 8.24
C LYS A 17 -2.72 -6.99 8.68
N GLU A 18 -2.45 -7.93 9.59
CA GLU A 18 -1.08 -8.30 9.92
C GLU A 18 -0.52 -9.19 8.82
N ILE A 19 0.65 -8.83 8.30
CA ILE A 19 1.39 -9.62 7.31
C ILE A 19 2.76 -9.97 7.86
N ASP A 20 3.26 -11.15 7.52
CA ASP A 20 4.63 -11.58 7.81
C ASP A 20 5.49 -11.33 6.57
N ILE A 21 6.49 -10.47 6.70
CA ILE A 21 7.52 -10.29 5.69
C ILE A 21 8.88 -10.59 6.32
N ASP A 22 9.48 -11.67 5.84
CA ASP A 22 10.84 -12.09 6.20
C ASP A 22 11.04 -12.22 7.72
N GLY A 23 10.00 -12.69 8.43
CA GLY A 23 10.00 -12.90 9.88
C GLY A 23 9.55 -11.69 10.69
N ASN A 24 9.28 -10.55 10.04
CA ASN A 24 8.76 -9.35 10.69
C ASN A 24 7.25 -9.21 10.44
N LYS A 25 6.49 -9.08 11.53
CA LYS A 25 5.05 -8.82 11.48
C LYS A 25 4.79 -7.34 11.32
N ILE A 26 4.16 -6.96 10.23
CA ILE A 26 3.80 -5.58 9.91
C ILE A 26 2.28 -5.48 9.87
N LEU A 27 1.72 -4.47 10.54
CA LEU A 27 0.29 -4.18 10.50
C LEU A 27 -0.01 -3.19 9.37
N LEU A 28 -0.79 -3.63 8.38
CA LEU A 28 -1.25 -2.78 7.28
C LEU A 28 -2.66 -2.27 7.54
N HIS A 29 -2.88 -1.00 7.23
CA HIS A 29 -4.16 -0.32 7.35
C HIS A 29 -4.73 0.02 5.96
N PRO A 30 -6.05 -0.12 5.76
CA PRO A 30 -6.69 0.37 4.53
C PRO A 30 -6.50 1.88 4.39
N ILE A 31 -6.33 2.34 3.15
CA ILE A 31 -6.21 3.77 2.83
C ILE A 31 -7.58 4.41 3.07
N LYS A 32 -7.56 5.54 3.77
CA LYS A 32 -8.78 6.30 4.05
C LYS A 32 -9.32 6.91 2.76
N VAL A 33 -10.65 6.92 2.60
CA VAL A 33 -11.31 7.50 1.40
C VAL A 33 -10.86 8.93 1.11
N LYS A 34 -10.64 9.76 2.14
CA LYS A 34 -10.16 11.14 1.99
C LYS A 34 -8.78 11.25 1.32
N ASP A 35 -7.97 10.19 1.39
CA ASP A 35 -6.61 10.13 0.87
C ASP A 35 -6.54 9.39 -0.48
N MET A 36 -7.65 8.82 -0.96
CA MET A 36 -7.74 8.12 -2.24
C MET A 36 -7.33 8.99 -3.44
N ALA A 37 -7.66 10.28 -3.41
CA ALA A 37 -7.29 11.22 -4.47
C ALA A 37 -5.76 11.34 -4.65
N LYS A 38 -4.98 11.13 -3.58
CA LYS A 38 -3.51 11.22 -3.60
C LYS A 38 -2.84 10.00 -4.26
N VAL A 39 -3.59 8.92 -4.42
CA VAL A 39 -3.09 7.63 -4.93
C VAL A 39 -3.77 7.23 -6.24
N SER A 40 -4.66 8.09 -6.76
CA SER A 40 -5.39 7.87 -8.01
C SER A 40 -4.86 8.78 -9.11
N ASN A 41 -3.76 8.38 -9.75
CA ASN A 41 -3.37 8.89 -11.06
C ASN A 41 -3.57 7.78 -12.10
N GLU A 42 -4.15 8.11 -13.25
CA GLU A 42 -4.43 7.14 -14.32
C GLU A 42 -3.23 6.88 -15.22
N ASN A 43 -2.37 7.89 -15.41
CA ASN A 43 -1.19 7.82 -16.26
C ASN A 43 0.02 8.47 -15.59
N PRO A 44 0.50 7.94 -14.46
CA PRO A 44 1.70 8.46 -13.82
C PRO A 44 2.93 8.20 -14.70
N THR A 45 3.82 9.18 -14.77
CA THR A 45 5.20 8.96 -15.24
C THR A 45 5.91 7.96 -14.30
N PRO A 46 7.03 7.35 -14.72
CA PRO A 46 7.75 6.39 -13.86
C PRO A 46 8.18 6.97 -12.51
N GLU A 47 8.47 8.27 -12.43
CA GLU A 47 8.86 8.96 -11.19
C GLU A 47 7.65 9.21 -10.30
N GLU A 48 6.53 9.65 -10.89
CA GLU A 48 5.26 9.81 -10.17
C GLU A 48 4.72 8.47 -9.67
N ALA A 49 4.88 7.39 -10.43
CA ALA A 49 4.45 6.06 -10.04
C ALA A 49 5.21 5.58 -8.77
N LEU A 50 6.49 5.92 -8.68
CA LEU A 50 7.35 5.58 -7.54
C LEU A 50 7.02 6.44 -6.31
N ALA A 51 6.80 7.74 -6.51
CA ALA A 51 6.32 8.64 -5.46
C ALA A 51 4.93 8.23 -4.94
N MET A 52 4.03 7.83 -5.84
CA MET A 52 2.71 7.30 -5.48
C MET A 52 2.82 6.00 -4.68
N ALA A 53 3.64 5.06 -5.11
CA ALA A 53 3.83 3.79 -4.40
C ALA A 53 4.42 4.02 -3.00
N ARG A 54 5.36 4.97 -2.84
CA ARG A 54 5.86 5.41 -1.53
C ARG A 54 4.74 5.99 -0.65
N ASN A 55 3.92 6.87 -1.21
CA ASN A 55 2.80 7.47 -0.47
C ASN A 55 1.75 6.44 -0.07
N ILE A 56 1.47 5.44 -0.91
CA ILE A 56 0.56 4.32 -0.62
C ILE A 56 1.04 3.54 0.60
N ILE A 57 2.32 3.16 0.62
CA ILE A 57 2.92 2.42 1.73
C ILE A 57 2.86 3.25 3.02
N LYS A 58 3.26 4.52 2.96
CA LYS A 58 3.23 5.45 4.09
C LYS A 58 1.83 5.68 4.66
N LEU A 59 0.79 5.63 3.82
CA LEU A 59 -0.60 5.76 4.26
C LEU A 59 -1.14 4.47 4.87
N SER A 60 -0.50 3.34 4.62
CA SER A 60 -0.94 2.02 5.08
C SER A 60 -0.19 1.52 6.31
N ILE A 61 1.06 1.94 6.51
CA ILE A 61 1.85 1.62 7.70
C ILE A 61 1.90 2.86 8.58
N GLU A 62 1.35 2.77 9.80
CA GLU A 62 1.46 3.85 10.77
C GLU A 62 2.91 4.02 11.22
N ASP A 63 3.31 5.27 11.51
CA ASP A 63 4.65 5.65 12.01
C ASP A 63 5.85 5.36 11.10
N THR A 64 5.66 5.09 9.80
CA THR A 64 6.78 4.96 8.85
C THR A 64 7.17 6.30 8.19
N ASN A 65 8.44 6.42 7.79
CA ASN A 65 8.96 7.57 7.08
C ASN A 65 9.48 7.22 5.67
N ASN A 66 9.85 8.25 4.89
CA ASN A 66 10.28 8.05 3.50
C ASN A 66 11.64 7.34 3.38
N GLU A 67 12.54 7.57 4.33
CA GLU A 67 13.90 7.01 4.34
C GLU A 67 13.84 5.51 4.60
N GLU A 68 13.05 5.09 5.60
CA GLU A 68 12.79 3.68 5.90
C GLU A 68 12.23 2.92 4.71
N ILE A 69 11.28 3.52 3.97
CA ILE A 69 10.67 2.90 2.78
C ILE A 69 11.71 2.75 1.65
N ASP A 70 12.60 3.73 1.48
CA ASP A 70 13.62 3.73 0.41
C ASP A 70 14.74 2.72 0.68
N GLU A 71 15.02 2.44 1.95
CA GLU A 71 15.99 1.44 2.38
C GLU A 71 15.45 0.00 2.30
N LEU A 72 14.14 -0.19 2.07
CA LEU A 72 13.56 -1.52 1.95
C LEU A 72 14.15 -2.28 0.76
N PRO A 73 14.47 -3.57 0.91
CA PRO A 73 14.77 -4.43 -0.22
C PRO A 73 13.62 -4.40 -1.22
N LEU A 74 13.92 -4.30 -2.52
CA LEU A 74 12.91 -4.21 -3.58
C LEU A 74 11.83 -5.31 -3.47
N LYS A 75 12.25 -6.53 -3.11
CA LYS A 75 11.33 -7.67 -2.92
C LYS A 75 10.33 -7.40 -1.78
N THR A 76 10.79 -6.84 -0.68
CA THR A 76 9.97 -6.45 0.48
C THR A 76 9.04 -5.31 0.12
N TYR A 77 9.57 -4.28 -0.53
CA TYR A 77 8.81 -3.14 -1.04
C TYR A 77 7.64 -3.60 -1.93
N LEU A 78 7.91 -4.43 -2.94
CA LEU A 78 6.89 -4.93 -3.87
C LEU A 78 5.85 -5.83 -3.18
N LYS A 79 6.25 -6.62 -2.17
CA LYS A 79 5.33 -7.44 -1.37
C LYS A 79 4.39 -6.57 -0.53
N ILE A 80 4.92 -5.58 0.20
CA ILE A 80 4.10 -4.64 0.98
C ILE A 80 3.10 -3.97 0.06
N LEU A 81 3.60 -3.40 -1.04
CA LEU A 81 2.78 -2.69 -2.00
C LEU A 81 1.64 -3.58 -2.53
N ASP A 82 1.93 -4.84 -2.90
CA ASP A 82 0.92 -5.81 -3.34
C ASP A 82 -0.14 -6.10 -2.28
N GLU A 83 0.27 -6.30 -1.02
CA GLU A 83 -0.67 -6.53 0.08
C GLU A 83 -1.52 -5.29 0.37
N VAL A 84 -0.97 -4.07 0.24
CA VAL A 84 -1.74 -2.84 0.34
C VAL A 84 -2.74 -2.72 -0.81
N TYR A 85 -2.37 -3.03 -2.06
CA TYR A 85 -3.29 -3.03 -3.20
C TYR A 85 -4.45 -4.02 -2.98
N LYS A 86 -4.15 -5.24 -2.52
CA LYS A 86 -5.17 -6.24 -2.17
C LYS A 86 -6.08 -5.78 -1.05
N LEU A 87 -5.50 -5.20 0.01
CA LEU A 87 -6.26 -4.72 1.18
C LEU A 87 -7.26 -3.63 0.79
N ASN A 88 -6.92 -2.81 -0.20
CA ASN A 88 -7.77 -1.72 -0.69
C ASN A 88 -8.69 -2.12 -1.86
N GLY A 89 -8.68 -3.40 -2.30
CA GLY A 89 -9.52 -3.86 -3.41
C GLY A 89 -9.14 -3.25 -4.77
N PHE A 90 -7.92 -2.77 -4.92
CA PHE A 90 -7.41 -2.24 -6.18
C PHE A 90 -6.98 -3.41 -7.08
N GLU A 91 -7.93 -4.03 -7.77
CA GLU A 91 -7.62 -5.21 -8.59
C GLU A 91 -6.97 -4.89 -9.96
N ASN A 92 -5.85 -5.58 -10.19
CA ASN A 92 -5.12 -5.99 -11.39
C ASN A 92 -4.46 -4.99 -12.35
N GLU A 93 -5.14 -4.08 -13.05
CA GLU A 93 -4.46 -3.40 -14.18
C GLU A 93 -3.47 -2.30 -13.77
N LYS A 94 -3.84 -1.41 -12.85
CA LYS A 94 -2.96 -0.31 -12.39
C LYS A 94 -1.79 -0.82 -11.55
N ALA A 95 -2.02 -1.80 -10.68
CA ALA A 95 -0.98 -2.42 -9.87
C ALA A 95 0.07 -3.14 -10.73
N GLY A 96 -0.37 -3.80 -11.82
CA GLY A 96 0.52 -4.45 -12.78
C GLY A 96 1.42 -3.45 -13.52
N ARG A 97 0.88 -2.32 -13.97
CA ARG A 97 1.65 -1.26 -14.67
C ARG A 97 2.73 -0.63 -13.78
N ILE A 98 2.41 -0.34 -12.51
CA ILE A 98 3.38 0.24 -11.57
C ILE A 98 4.49 -0.77 -11.25
N LYS A 99 4.15 -2.05 -11.03
CA LYS A 99 5.15 -3.11 -10.82
C LYS A 99 6.09 -3.27 -12.03
N ALA A 100 5.54 -3.23 -13.25
CA ALA A 100 6.34 -3.33 -14.47
C ALA A 100 7.28 -2.12 -14.66
N ALA A 101 6.81 -0.90 -14.37
CA ALA A 101 7.62 0.31 -14.46
C ALA A 101 8.79 0.32 -13.46
N VAL A 102 8.55 -0.12 -12.22
CA VAL A 102 9.60 -0.21 -11.19
C VAL A 102 10.63 -1.30 -11.55
N ALA A 103 10.20 -2.46 -12.04
CA ALA A 103 11.10 -3.55 -12.42
C ALA A 103 11.95 -3.25 -13.66
N ALA A 104 11.46 -2.42 -14.59
CA ALA A 104 12.18 -2.08 -15.82
C ALA A 104 13.38 -1.12 -15.59
N ARG A 105 13.31 -0.24 -14.58
CA ARG A 105 14.30 0.82 -14.34
C ARG A 105 15.61 0.33 -13.69
N GLN A 106 15.65 -0.87 -13.12
CA GLN A 106 16.88 -1.47 -12.57
C GLN A 106 17.63 -2.39 -13.55
N LYS A 107 17.10 -2.60 -14.76
CA LYS A 107 17.80 -3.31 -15.85
C LYS A 107 18.57 -2.37 -16.80
N GLN A 108 18.46 -1.06 -16.60
CA GLN A 108 19.28 -0.02 -17.22
C GLN A 108 20.27 0.51 -16.18
#